data_AF-A0A1I0R4G4-F1
#
_entry.id   AF-A0A1I0R4G4-F1
#
_cell.length_a   1.000
_cell.length_b   1.000
_cell.length_c   1.000
_cell.angle_alpha   90.00
_cell.angle_beta   90.00
_cell.angle_gamma   90.00
#
_symmetry.space_group_name_H-M   'P 1'
#
loop_
_entity.id
_entity.type
_entity.pdbx_description
1 polymer ?
#
loop_
_entity_poly.entity_id
_entity_poly.type
_entity_poly.pdbx_seq_one_letter_code
_entity_poly.pdbx_strand_id
1 'polypeptide(L)'
;MAPQDFKNNWMQHSDSPLFPISPERLKRFNLLPSTTAFLTTTGFPKYVMPVLSFKEDSDDIFSGISRLNELHDTLGNDPEYEKYVVIGSCRDLDPIAIDTKDFDRIVALDRKDSFTPFYFNSSIETLAEFLIIYRDFEESIVTEHGVEGFQNAYFTDIQLEHFQGCMSKVDPRALKEGSFWKSIFDMWLSLRQQYLDS
;
A
#
# COMPACT_ATOMS: atom_id res chain seq x y z
N MET A 1 -2.14 11.19 -8.50
CA MET A 1 -2.91 10.69 -9.66
C MET A 1 -4.39 10.86 -9.38
N ALA A 2 -5.20 11.25 -10.37
CA ALA A 2 -6.64 11.35 -10.16
C ALA A 2 -7.28 9.94 -10.07
N PRO A 3 -8.38 9.75 -9.33
CA PRO A 3 -9.00 8.43 -9.16
C PRO A 3 -9.35 7.75 -10.50
N GLN A 4 -9.95 8.48 -11.44
CA GLN A 4 -10.33 7.91 -12.73
C GLN A 4 -9.11 7.48 -13.57
N ASP A 5 -7.99 8.20 -13.46
CA ASP A 5 -6.75 7.83 -14.15
C ASP A 5 -6.19 6.52 -13.59
N PHE A 6 -6.19 6.36 -12.26
CA PHE A 6 -5.80 5.10 -11.61
C PHE A 6 -6.70 3.95 -12.06
N LYS A 7 -8.03 4.14 -12.04
CA LYS A 7 -9.00 3.13 -12.48
C LYS A 7 -8.76 2.67 -13.91
N ASN A 8 -8.62 3.63 -14.82
CA ASN A 8 -8.42 3.34 -16.24
C ASN A 8 -7.09 2.60 -16.46
N ASN A 9 -6.00 3.07 -15.83
CA ASN A 9 -4.71 2.42 -15.94
C ASN A 9 -4.73 1.01 -15.35
N TRP A 10 -5.30 0.85 -14.15
CA TRP A 10 -5.36 -0.44 -13.47
C TRP A 10 -6.17 -1.46 -14.27
N MET A 11 -7.39 -1.12 -14.68
CA MET A 11 -8.28 -2.02 -15.40
C MET A 11 -7.81 -2.36 -16.82
N GLN A 12 -6.97 -1.53 -17.43
CA GLN A 12 -6.41 -1.81 -18.75
C GLN A 12 -5.29 -2.86 -18.71
N HIS A 13 -4.58 -2.98 -17.59
CA HIS A 13 -3.35 -3.78 -17.46
C HIS A 13 -3.43 -4.84 -16.36
N SER A 14 -4.60 -5.05 -15.75
CA SER A 14 -4.81 -6.05 -14.70
C SER A 14 -6.27 -6.50 -14.68
N ASP A 15 -6.47 -7.82 -14.56
CA ASP A 15 -7.79 -8.44 -14.37
C ASP A 15 -8.30 -8.33 -12.92
N SER A 16 -7.45 -7.87 -11.97
CA SER A 16 -7.82 -7.70 -10.57
C SER A 16 -8.84 -6.56 -10.41
N PRO A 17 -10.07 -6.85 -9.94
CA PRO A 17 -11.11 -5.84 -9.79
C PRO A 17 -10.75 -4.83 -8.69
N LEU A 18 -11.31 -3.62 -8.83
CA LEU A 18 -11.20 -2.56 -7.83
C LEU A 18 -12.46 -2.53 -6.96
N PHE A 19 -12.29 -2.27 -5.67
CA PHE A 19 -13.35 -2.32 -4.67
C PHE A 19 -13.62 -0.91 -4.10
N PRO A 20 -14.49 -0.11 -4.74
CA PRO A 20 -14.87 1.19 -4.22
C PRO A 20 -15.66 1.05 -2.92
N ILE A 21 -15.58 2.08 -2.07
CA ILE A 21 -16.21 2.13 -0.76
C ILE A 21 -17.36 3.13 -0.77
N SER A 22 -18.52 2.75 -0.24
CA SER A 22 -19.66 3.64 -0.14
C SER A 22 -19.33 4.93 0.62
N PRO A 23 -19.80 6.10 0.14
CA PRO A 23 -19.65 7.37 0.86
C PRO A 23 -20.20 7.29 2.29
N GLU A 24 -21.28 6.53 2.47
CA GLU A 24 -21.99 6.28 3.72
C GLU A 24 -21.07 5.69 4.78
N ARG A 25 -20.26 4.69 4.42
CA ARG A 25 -19.25 4.11 5.31
C ARG A 25 -18.18 5.14 5.66
N LEU A 26 -17.73 5.94 4.68
CA LEU A 26 -16.60 6.86 4.86
C LEU A 26 -16.93 8.09 5.72
N LYS A 27 -18.21 8.50 5.81
CA LYS A 27 -18.67 9.68 6.56
C LYS A 27 -18.18 9.74 8.01
N ARG A 28 -17.93 8.58 8.64
CA ARG A 28 -17.52 8.48 10.06
C ARG A 28 -16.02 8.65 10.31
N PHE A 29 -15.20 8.68 9.26
CA PHE A 29 -13.73 8.64 9.39
C PHE A 29 -13.05 10.01 9.28
N ASN A 30 -13.80 11.07 8.99
CA ASN A 30 -13.25 12.44 8.88
C ASN A 30 -12.04 12.52 7.91
N LEU A 31 -12.12 11.79 6.80
CA LEU A 31 -11.12 11.79 5.74
C LEU A 31 -11.18 13.09 4.93
N LEU A 32 -10.04 13.47 4.34
CA LEU A 32 -9.98 14.56 3.38
C LEU A 32 -10.88 14.28 2.17
N PRO A 33 -11.39 15.34 1.50
CA PRO A 33 -12.23 15.19 0.33
C PRO A 33 -11.57 14.40 -0.81
N SER A 34 -10.26 14.58 -1.03
CA SER A 34 -9.53 13.85 -2.09
C SER A 34 -9.43 12.36 -1.78
N THR A 35 -9.12 12.00 -0.53
CA THR A 35 -9.08 10.62 -0.07
C THR A 35 -10.44 9.94 -0.20
N THR A 36 -11.49 10.63 0.24
CA THR A 36 -12.88 10.16 0.10
C THR A 36 -13.25 9.97 -1.36
N ALA A 37 -12.91 10.91 -2.23
CA ALA A 37 -13.16 10.81 -3.66
C ALA A 37 -12.43 9.60 -4.29
N PHE A 38 -11.20 9.33 -3.88
CA PHE A 38 -10.45 8.17 -4.35
C PHE A 38 -11.10 6.85 -3.92
N LEU A 39 -11.36 6.68 -2.62
CA LEU A 39 -11.96 5.45 -2.08
C LEU A 39 -13.36 5.19 -2.66
N THR A 40 -14.16 6.23 -2.91
CA THR A 40 -15.51 6.09 -3.48
C THR A 40 -15.52 5.82 -4.98
N THR A 41 -14.58 6.40 -5.72
CA THR A 41 -14.54 6.25 -7.19
C THR A 41 -13.91 4.93 -7.61
N THR A 42 -12.87 4.52 -6.90
CA THR A 42 -12.04 3.36 -7.27
C THR A 42 -11.85 2.38 -6.13
N GLY A 43 -11.51 2.89 -4.94
CA GLY A 43 -10.89 2.05 -3.92
C GLY A 43 -9.61 1.40 -4.43
N PHE A 44 -9.27 0.25 -3.87
CA PHE A 44 -8.09 -0.54 -4.21
C PHE A 44 -8.47 -1.95 -4.67
N PRO A 45 -7.57 -2.65 -5.38
CA PRO A 45 -7.71 -4.10 -5.59
C PRO A 45 -7.58 -4.85 -4.26
N LYS A 46 -8.14 -6.06 -4.18
CA LYS A 46 -8.11 -6.86 -2.92
C LYS A 46 -6.70 -7.25 -2.50
N TYR A 47 -5.86 -7.61 -3.47
CA TYR A 47 -4.48 -8.05 -3.26
C TYR A 47 -3.56 -7.45 -4.32
N VAL A 48 -2.37 -7.01 -3.89
CA VAL A 48 -1.28 -6.54 -4.75
C VAL A 48 0.05 -6.99 -4.17
N MET A 49 1.04 -7.27 -5.01
CA MET A 49 2.40 -7.42 -4.54
C MET A 49 2.96 -6.06 -4.02
N PRO A 50 3.86 -6.01 -3.03
CA PRO A 50 4.47 -7.12 -2.27
C PRO A 50 3.64 -7.49 -1.04
N VAL A 51 2.71 -8.45 -1.17
CA VAL A 51 1.87 -8.95 -0.05
C VAL A 51 1.06 -7.84 0.62
N LEU A 52 0.46 -6.98 -0.19
CA LEU A 52 -0.50 -5.98 0.22
C LEU A 52 -1.91 -6.54 0.04
N SER A 53 -2.76 -6.33 1.04
CA SER A 53 -4.19 -6.60 0.94
C SER A 53 -4.97 -5.37 1.35
N PHE A 54 -6.09 -5.11 0.68
CA PHE A 54 -6.93 -3.95 0.97
C PHE A 54 -8.33 -4.37 1.37
N LYS A 55 -8.94 -3.53 2.22
CA LYS A 55 -10.31 -3.70 2.71
C LYS A 55 -11.33 -3.36 1.63
N GLU A 56 -12.51 -3.95 1.78
CA GLU A 56 -13.66 -3.79 0.87
C GLU A 56 -14.78 -3.00 1.56
N ASP A 57 -15.88 -2.74 0.85
CA ASP A 57 -17.08 -2.16 1.43
C ASP A 57 -17.92 -3.24 2.12
N SER A 58 -17.52 -3.63 3.33
CA SER A 58 -18.15 -4.73 4.08
C SER A 58 -18.40 -4.39 5.54
N ASP A 59 -19.58 -4.74 6.06
CA ASP A 59 -19.93 -4.56 7.48
C ASP A 59 -19.16 -5.50 8.42
N ASP A 60 -18.53 -6.54 7.87
CA ASP A 60 -17.59 -7.36 8.61
C ASP A 60 -16.36 -6.53 8.99
N ILE A 61 -16.05 -6.43 10.29
CA ILE A 61 -15.01 -5.55 10.81
C ILE A 61 -13.61 -5.92 10.30
N PHE A 62 -13.39 -7.21 9.99
CA PHE A 62 -12.10 -7.69 9.47
C PHE A 62 -11.95 -7.49 7.97
N SER A 63 -13.04 -7.39 7.21
CA SER A 63 -13.02 -7.20 5.76
C SER A 63 -13.24 -5.74 5.36
N GLY A 64 -13.96 -4.98 6.17
CA GLY A 64 -14.29 -3.59 5.96
C GLY A 64 -13.24 -2.61 6.48
N ILE A 65 -13.27 -1.39 5.95
CA ILE A 65 -12.54 -0.25 6.54
C ILE A 65 -13.13 0.05 7.92
N SER A 66 -12.25 0.19 8.91
CA SER A 66 -12.55 0.44 10.32
C SER A 66 -11.44 1.27 10.96
N ARG A 67 -11.70 1.86 12.13
CA ARG A 67 -10.62 2.48 12.92
C ARG A 67 -9.79 1.40 13.61
N LEU A 68 -8.52 1.69 13.86
CA LEU A 68 -7.62 0.71 14.48
C LEU A 68 -8.14 0.20 15.83
N ASN A 69 -8.68 1.10 16.66
CA ASN A 69 -9.19 0.74 17.97
C ASN A 69 -10.48 -0.09 17.94
N GLU A 70 -11.23 -0.04 16.83
CA GLU A 70 -12.40 -0.91 16.62
C GLU A 70 -11.96 -2.36 16.32
N LEU A 71 -10.78 -2.54 15.72
CA LEU A 71 -10.21 -3.87 15.44
C LEU A 71 -9.57 -4.52 16.67
N HIS A 72 -9.28 -3.74 17.70
CA HIS A 72 -8.49 -4.16 18.85
C HIS A 72 -9.11 -3.63 20.15
N ASP A 73 -10.03 -4.40 20.73
CA ASP A 73 -10.74 -4.04 21.97
C ASP A 73 -9.80 -3.60 23.12
N THR A 74 -8.57 -4.14 23.16
CA THR A 74 -7.57 -3.79 24.18
C THR A 74 -7.06 -2.35 24.09
N LEU A 75 -7.22 -1.69 22.93
CA LEU A 75 -6.85 -0.28 22.74
C LEU A 75 -7.94 0.67 23.27
N GLY A 76 -9.16 0.19 23.48
CA GLY A 76 -10.27 0.99 23.98
C GLY A 76 -10.55 2.24 23.13
N ASN A 77 -11.00 3.32 23.78
CA ASN A 77 -11.27 4.60 23.11
C ASN A 77 -10.09 5.57 23.22
N ASP A 78 -8.85 5.06 23.14
CA ASP A 78 -7.67 5.93 23.19
C ASP A 78 -7.60 6.82 21.93
N PRO A 79 -7.64 8.16 22.08
CA PRO A 79 -7.55 9.09 20.97
C PRO A 79 -6.29 8.92 20.11
N GLU A 80 -5.21 8.35 20.66
CA GLU A 80 -3.97 8.07 19.95
C GLU A 80 -4.19 7.13 18.75
N TYR A 81 -5.07 6.13 18.91
CA TYR A 81 -5.35 5.13 17.88
C TYR A 81 -6.60 5.45 17.06
N GLU A 82 -7.50 6.29 17.58
CA GLU A 82 -8.76 6.66 16.94
C GLU A 82 -8.55 7.38 15.58
N LYS A 83 -7.38 8.02 15.40
CA LYS A 83 -7.02 8.72 14.16
C LYS A 83 -6.67 7.81 12.99
N TYR A 84 -6.37 6.54 13.25
CA TYR A 84 -5.94 5.58 12.24
C TYR A 84 -7.13 4.84 11.63
N VAL A 85 -7.35 5.05 10.34
CA VAL A 85 -8.38 4.36 9.55
C VAL A 85 -7.71 3.25 8.76
N VAL A 86 -7.95 2.00 9.13
CA VAL A 86 -7.31 0.82 8.53
C VAL A 86 -7.93 0.51 7.18
N ILE A 87 -7.12 0.57 6.14
CA ILE A 87 -7.52 0.35 4.74
C ILE A 87 -6.95 -0.95 4.16
N GLY A 88 -6.09 -1.64 4.90
CA GLY A 88 -5.46 -2.87 4.44
C GLY A 88 -4.49 -3.47 5.44
N SER A 89 -3.68 -4.40 4.96
CA SER A 89 -2.53 -4.92 5.70
C SER A 89 -1.38 -5.24 4.76
N CYS A 90 -0.16 -5.18 5.28
CA CYS A 90 1.05 -5.59 4.58
C CYS A 90 1.69 -6.80 5.29
N ARG A 91 3.03 -6.91 5.21
CA ARG A 91 3.82 -7.99 5.82
C ARG A 91 3.43 -8.20 7.29
N ASP A 92 3.45 -9.45 7.74
CA ASP A 92 3.10 -9.85 9.11
C ASP A 92 1.69 -9.44 9.58
N LEU A 93 0.79 -9.12 8.64
CA LEU A 93 -0.55 -8.59 8.90
C LEU A 93 -0.53 -7.22 9.61
N ASP A 94 0.56 -6.48 9.48
CA ASP A 94 0.65 -5.10 9.98
C ASP A 94 -0.39 -4.23 9.25
N PRO A 95 -1.24 -3.46 9.97
CA PRO A 95 -2.24 -2.62 9.35
C PRO A 95 -1.64 -1.55 8.46
N ILE A 96 -2.20 -1.38 7.26
CA ILE A 96 -2.02 -0.19 6.44
C ILE A 96 -3.15 0.76 6.81
N ALA A 97 -2.83 1.96 7.27
CA ALA A 97 -3.80 2.92 7.77
C ALA A 97 -3.59 4.33 7.21
N ILE A 98 -4.68 5.10 7.21
CA ILE A 98 -4.69 6.53 6.95
C ILE A 98 -4.61 7.25 8.31
N ASP A 99 -3.63 8.13 8.49
CA ASP A 99 -3.56 9.04 9.64
C ASP A 99 -4.36 10.32 9.36
N THR A 100 -5.58 10.37 9.90
CA THR A 100 -6.52 11.50 9.71
C THR A 100 -6.07 12.80 10.40
N LYS A 101 -5.01 12.76 11.22
CA LYS A 101 -4.41 13.94 11.86
C LYS A 101 -3.17 14.46 11.15
N ASP A 102 -2.69 13.75 10.13
CA ASP A 102 -1.51 14.10 9.34
C ASP A 102 -1.83 14.10 7.84
N PHE A 103 -2.81 14.93 7.45
CA PHE A 103 -3.22 15.15 6.06
C PHE A 103 -3.51 13.86 5.27
N ASP A 104 -4.15 12.87 5.91
CA ASP A 104 -4.44 11.55 5.35
C ASP A 104 -3.21 10.81 4.79
N ARG A 105 -2.06 10.99 5.45
CA ARG A 105 -0.86 10.21 5.16
C ARG A 105 -1.11 8.72 5.36
N ILE A 106 -0.51 7.90 4.52
CA ILE A 106 -0.54 6.44 4.66
C ILE A 106 0.64 5.98 5.51
N VAL A 107 0.34 5.14 6.49
CA VAL A 107 1.30 4.51 7.40
C VAL A 107 1.10 3.00 7.44
N ALA A 108 2.16 2.25 7.74
CA ALA A 108 2.04 0.91 8.28
C ALA A 108 2.19 0.98 9.81
N LEU A 109 1.49 0.11 10.55
CA LEU A 109 1.51 0.11 12.01
C LEU A 109 2.12 -1.19 12.53
N ASP A 110 3.21 -1.12 13.30
CA ASP A 110 3.87 -2.31 13.85
C ASP A 110 3.00 -3.03 14.87
N ARG A 111 2.44 -4.19 14.55
CA ARG A 111 1.66 -4.95 15.54
C ARG A 111 2.49 -5.45 16.72
N LYS A 112 3.81 -5.59 16.56
CA LYS A 112 4.75 -6.11 17.57
C LYS A 112 5.33 -5.00 18.43
N ASP A 113 5.30 -3.76 17.96
CA ASP A 113 5.77 -2.58 18.69
C ASP A 113 4.63 -1.56 18.89
N SER A 114 3.58 -1.97 19.61
CA SER A 114 2.49 -1.07 20.05
C SER A 114 1.89 -0.18 18.94
N PHE A 115 1.81 -0.68 17.71
CA PHE A 115 1.34 0.06 16.54
C PHE A 115 2.16 1.32 16.23
N THR A 116 3.45 1.33 16.55
CA THR A 116 4.39 2.38 16.12
C THR A 116 4.26 2.59 14.61
N PRO A 117 3.99 3.83 14.15
CA PRO A 117 3.75 4.09 12.74
C PRO A 117 5.06 4.20 11.96
N PHE A 118 5.10 3.53 10.80
CA PHE A 118 6.14 3.68 9.78
C PHE A 118 5.61 4.42 8.57
N TYR A 119 6.47 5.20 7.92
CA TYR A 119 6.10 5.90 6.70
C TYR A 119 5.79 4.91 5.58
N PHE A 120 4.62 5.06 4.95
CA PHE A 120 4.23 4.26 3.79
C PHE A 120 4.20 5.12 2.53
N ASN A 121 3.26 6.06 2.46
CA ASN A 121 3.11 7.00 1.35
C ASN A 121 2.51 8.33 1.85
N SER A 122 2.82 9.41 1.16
CA SER A 122 2.36 10.76 1.55
C SER A 122 0.85 10.94 1.51
N SER A 123 0.16 10.18 0.66
CA SER A 123 -1.29 10.21 0.47
C SER A 123 -1.78 8.95 -0.25
N ILE A 124 -3.10 8.75 -0.32
CA ILE A 124 -3.71 7.63 -1.05
C ILE A 124 -3.42 7.67 -2.54
N GLU A 125 -3.31 8.86 -3.14
CA GLU A 125 -3.00 9.03 -4.55
C GLU A 125 -1.55 8.62 -4.85
N THR A 126 -0.62 8.94 -3.95
CA THR A 126 0.77 8.49 -4.10
C THR A 126 0.92 6.98 -3.89
N LEU A 127 0.13 6.38 -3.00
CA LEU A 127 0.04 4.92 -2.88
C LEU A 127 -0.46 4.31 -4.19
N ALA A 128 -1.53 4.84 -4.78
CA ALA A 128 -2.09 4.35 -6.04
C ALA A 128 -1.07 4.36 -7.19
N GLU A 129 -0.27 5.43 -7.29
CA GLU A 129 0.83 5.52 -8.24
C GLU A 129 1.92 4.48 -7.96
N PHE A 130 2.30 4.28 -6.69
CA PHE A 130 3.26 3.24 -6.31
C PHE A 130 2.79 1.84 -6.69
N LEU A 131 1.49 1.52 -6.56
CA LEU A 131 0.94 0.23 -6.97
C LEU A 131 1.06 0.00 -8.48
N ILE A 132 0.83 1.04 -9.30
CA ILE A 132 1.04 0.96 -10.76
C ILE A 132 2.53 0.74 -11.08
N ILE A 133 3.40 1.58 -10.50
CA ILE A 133 4.85 1.50 -10.74
C ILE A 133 5.40 0.12 -10.35
N TYR A 134 4.90 -0.44 -9.25
CA TYR A 134 5.27 -1.78 -8.80
C TYR A 134 4.76 -2.87 -9.75
N ARG A 135 3.48 -2.84 -10.14
CA ARG A 135 2.91 -3.80 -11.11
C ARG A 135 3.73 -3.83 -12.40
N ASP A 136 4.03 -2.65 -12.94
CA ASP A 136 4.76 -2.52 -14.21
C ASP A 136 6.21 -3.03 -14.07
N PHE A 137 6.83 -2.84 -12.90
CA PHE A 137 8.14 -3.41 -12.59
C PHE A 137 8.11 -4.94 -12.53
N GLU A 138 7.14 -5.52 -11.81
CA GLU A 138 6.92 -6.97 -11.75
C GLU A 138 6.70 -7.54 -13.15
N GLU A 139 5.82 -6.95 -13.95
CA GLU A 139 5.55 -7.37 -15.34
C GLU A 139 6.81 -7.31 -16.20
N SER A 140 7.65 -6.28 -16.04
CA SER A 140 8.90 -6.15 -16.78
C SER A 140 9.89 -7.30 -16.48
N ILE A 141 9.98 -7.70 -15.21
CA ILE A 141 10.84 -8.81 -14.78
C ILE A 141 10.25 -10.14 -15.27
N VAL A 142 8.95 -10.35 -15.08
CA VAL A 142 8.29 -11.59 -15.51
C VAL A 142 8.39 -11.77 -17.02
N THR A 143 8.31 -10.70 -17.81
CA THR A 143 8.47 -10.75 -19.27
C THR A 143 9.89 -11.17 -19.68
N GLU A 144 10.91 -10.68 -18.99
CA GLU A 144 12.31 -10.92 -19.36
C GLU A 144 12.90 -12.22 -18.76
N HIS A 145 12.51 -12.53 -17.52
CA HIS A 145 13.13 -13.57 -16.70
C HIS A 145 12.13 -14.61 -16.18
N GLY A 146 10.86 -14.51 -16.55
CA GLY A 146 9.80 -15.39 -16.08
C GLY A 146 9.41 -15.15 -14.63
N VAL A 147 8.37 -15.86 -14.19
CA VAL A 147 7.85 -15.79 -12.81
C VAL A 147 8.92 -16.17 -11.79
N GLU A 148 9.75 -17.18 -12.11
CA GLU A 148 10.86 -17.60 -11.26
C GLU A 148 11.92 -16.48 -11.09
N GLY A 149 12.18 -15.71 -12.14
CA GLY A 149 13.07 -14.55 -12.06
C GLY A 149 12.56 -13.53 -11.04
N PHE A 150 11.27 -13.19 -11.10
CA PHE A 150 10.67 -12.26 -10.13
C PHE A 150 10.71 -12.82 -8.69
N GLN A 151 10.37 -14.10 -8.50
CA GLN A 151 10.38 -14.75 -7.19
C GLN A 151 11.75 -14.76 -6.52
N ASN A 152 12.82 -14.81 -7.32
CA ASN A 152 14.20 -14.76 -6.83
C ASN A 152 14.82 -13.36 -6.85
N ALA A 153 14.00 -12.30 -7.04
CA ALA A 153 14.47 -10.93 -7.19
C ALA A 153 15.54 -10.77 -8.29
N TYR A 154 15.45 -11.57 -9.36
CA TYR A 154 16.36 -11.52 -10.48
C TYR A 154 15.95 -10.41 -11.45
N PHE A 155 16.42 -9.20 -11.13
CA PHE A 155 16.30 -8.00 -11.97
C PHE A 155 17.69 -7.42 -12.25
N THR A 156 17.81 -6.67 -13.34
CA THR A 156 19.02 -5.90 -13.66
C THR A 156 19.13 -4.64 -12.81
N ASP A 157 20.34 -4.10 -12.69
CA ASP A 157 20.56 -2.81 -12.01
C ASP A 157 19.81 -1.67 -12.71
N ILE A 158 19.74 -1.71 -14.06
CA ILE A 158 19.01 -0.73 -14.87
C ILE A 158 17.51 -0.76 -14.56
N GLN A 159 16.91 -1.96 -14.45
CA GLN A 159 15.50 -2.10 -14.07
C GLN A 159 15.25 -1.55 -12.66
N LEU A 160 16.12 -1.87 -11.70
CA LEU A 160 16.00 -1.37 -10.33
C LEU A 160 16.14 0.16 -10.26
N GLU A 161 17.13 0.74 -10.93
CA GLU A 161 17.36 2.18 -10.98
C GLU A 161 16.18 2.91 -11.60
N HIS A 162 15.63 2.39 -12.70
CA HIS A 162 14.43 2.94 -13.33
C HIS A 162 13.24 2.91 -12.38
N PHE A 163 12.99 1.76 -11.74
CA PHE A 163 11.90 1.57 -10.79
C PHE A 163 11.99 2.52 -9.58
N GLN A 164 13.15 2.60 -8.94
CA GLN A 164 13.42 3.54 -7.84
C GLN A 164 13.29 4.99 -8.30
N GLY A 165 13.75 5.32 -9.51
CA GLY A 165 13.62 6.65 -10.10
C GLY A 165 12.16 7.05 -10.31
N CYS A 166 11.30 6.12 -10.73
CA CYS A 166 9.86 6.34 -10.86
C CYS A 166 9.20 6.59 -9.50
N MET A 167 9.44 5.72 -8.50
CA MET A 167 8.90 5.90 -7.16
C MET A 167 9.39 7.19 -6.49
N SER A 168 10.66 7.54 -6.68
CA SER A 168 11.25 8.74 -6.09
C SER A 168 10.66 10.04 -6.64
N LYS A 169 10.17 10.05 -7.89
CA LYS A 169 9.49 11.22 -8.47
C LYS A 169 8.11 11.45 -7.85
N VAL A 170 7.46 10.37 -7.41
CA VAL A 170 6.11 10.41 -6.81
C VAL A 170 6.20 10.72 -5.32
N ASP A 171 7.02 9.96 -4.58
CA ASP A 171 7.22 10.18 -3.15
C ASP A 171 8.63 9.75 -2.71
N PRO A 172 9.61 10.68 -2.69
CA PRO A 172 10.98 10.35 -2.31
C PRO A 172 11.12 9.99 -0.81
N ARG A 173 10.16 10.38 0.04
CA ARG A 173 10.20 10.02 1.48
C ARG A 173 9.86 8.55 1.69
N ALA A 174 9.04 7.97 0.81
CA ALA A 174 8.71 6.56 0.81
C ALA A 174 9.93 5.67 0.56
N LEU A 175 11.05 6.21 0.09
CA LEU A 175 12.29 5.47 -0.18
C LEU A 175 13.39 5.69 0.87
N LYS A 176 13.10 6.45 1.93
CA LYS A 176 14.06 6.71 3.01
C LYS A 176 14.08 5.58 4.04
N GLU A 177 15.17 5.52 4.79
CA GLU A 177 15.34 4.57 5.90
C GLU A 177 14.15 4.62 6.88
N GLY A 178 13.71 3.44 7.32
CA GLY A 178 12.54 3.30 8.20
C GLY A 178 11.18 3.41 7.51
N SER A 179 11.12 3.54 6.18
CA SER A 179 9.86 3.42 5.43
C SER A 179 9.55 1.97 5.05
N PHE A 180 8.26 1.70 4.78
CA PHE A 180 7.84 0.37 4.30
C PHE A 180 8.54 -0.01 3.00
N TRP A 181 8.47 0.85 1.97
CA TRP A 181 9.00 0.52 0.65
C TRP A 181 10.53 0.35 0.65
N LYS A 182 11.25 1.15 1.44
CA LYS A 182 12.69 0.97 1.62
C LYS A 182 13.01 -0.43 2.18
N SER A 183 12.24 -0.91 3.16
CA SER A 183 12.42 -2.26 3.69
C SER A 183 12.17 -3.37 2.65
N ILE A 184 11.24 -3.15 1.71
CA ILE A 184 11.01 -4.09 0.59
C ILE A 184 12.22 -4.11 -0.33
N PHE A 185 12.76 -2.95 -0.68
CA PHE A 185 13.97 -2.87 -1.51
C PHE A 185 15.16 -3.58 -0.90
N ASP A 186 15.39 -3.37 0.40
CA ASP A 186 16.52 -4.00 1.10
C ASP A 186 16.37 -5.51 1.17
N MET A 187 15.14 -6.00 1.39
CA MET A 187 14.83 -7.43 1.32
C MET A 187 15.12 -8.00 -0.08
N TRP A 188 14.69 -7.33 -1.14
CA TRP A 188 14.92 -7.77 -2.52
C TRP A 188 16.38 -7.78 -2.91
N LEU A 189 17.16 -6.75 -2.53
CA LEU A 189 18.59 -6.72 -2.77
C LEU A 189 19.30 -7.88 -2.05
N SER A 190 18.90 -8.17 -0.81
CA SER A 190 19.41 -9.34 -0.09
C SER A 190 19.05 -10.66 -0.79
N LEU A 191 17.82 -10.80 -1.29
CA LEU A 191 17.36 -12.00 -1.99
C LEU A 191 18.11 -12.21 -3.30
N ARG A 192 18.27 -11.14 -4.09
CA ARG A 192 19.03 -11.17 -5.35
C ARG A 192 20.47 -11.59 -5.13
N GLN A 193 21.13 -11.07 -4.10
CA GLN A 193 22.52 -11.45 -3.79
C GLN A 193 22.63 -12.95 -3.47
N GLN A 194 21.71 -13.48 -2.66
CA GLN A 194 21.68 -14.92 -2.34
C GLN A 194 21.49 -15.79 -3.59
N TYR A 195 20.65 -15.37 -4.53
CA TYR A 195 20.40 -16.08 -5.77
C TYR A 195 21.60 -16.05 -6.73
N LEU A 196 22.35 -14.95 -6.78
CA LEU A 196 23.55 -14.85 -7.61
C LEU A 196 24.74 -15.65 -7.05
N ASP A 197 24.75 -15.88 -5.73
CA ASP A 197 25.80 -16.63 -5.03
C ASP A 197 25.55 -18.15 -5.02
N SER A 198 24.36 -18.61 -5.42
CA SER A 198 23.97 -20.04 -5.47
C SER A 198 24.26 -20.70 -6.82
#